data_AF-A0A2P2K1C0-F1
#
_entry.id   AF-A0A2P2K1C0-F1
#
_cell.length_a   1.000
_cell.length_b   1.000
_cell.length_c   1.000
_cell.angle_alpha   90.00
_cell.angle_beta   90.00
_cell.angle_gamma   90.00
#
_symmetry.space_group_name_H-M   'P 1'
#
loop_
_entity.id
_entity.type
_entity.pdbx_description
1 polymer ?
#
loop_
_entity_poly.entity_id
_entity_poly.type
_entity_poly.pdbx_seq_one_letter_code
_entity_poly.pdbx_strand_id
1 'polypeptide(L)'
;MASTAISLSLATVSSSSYQPKTPFLSLKLKPHEAKFSSSLFGTKVFASRTAGRKAMSNRMMSSSGVTCLASPSSSPILPSALLFDCDGVLVDTERDGHRISFNDTFNEKELGVTWDVDLYGELLKIGGGKERMTAYFNKTGWPEKAPTGEEERKEFVASLHKRKTQLFMALIEKRLLPLRPGVAKLIDQALGKGVLVAVCSTSNEKAVSAIVSCLLGPERAEKIKIFAGDVVPRKKPDPVCF
;
A
#
# COMPACT_ATOMS: atom_id res chain seq x y z
N MET A 1 -9.60 -5.31 -71.17
CA MET A 1 -10.45 -4.50 -70.27
C MET A 1 -10.44 -5.21 -68.92
N ALA A 2 -10.02 -4.67 -67.78
CA ALA A 2 -9.67 -3.33 -67.37
C ALA A 2 -8.47 -3.40 -66.39
N SER A 3 -7.61 -2.39 -66.43
CA SER A 3 -6.53 -2.13 -65.49
C SER A 3 -7.07 -1.62 -64.16
N THR A 4 -6.44 -1.99 -63.05
CA THR A 4 -6.44 -1.13 -61.85
C THR A 4 -5.10 -1.27 -61.14
N ALA A 5 -4.24 -0.29 -61.36
CA ALA A 5 -3.00 -0.09 -60.61
C ALA A 5 -3.32 0.79 -59.40
N ILE A 6 -3.02 0.32 -58.19
CA ILE A 6 -3.13 1.11 -56.96
C ILE A 6 -1.74 1.64 -56.65
N SER A 7 -1.58 2.95 -56.86
CA SER A 7 -0.41 3.74 -56.45
C SER A 7 -0.70 4.29 -55.05
N LEU A 8 0.17 4.00 -54.08
CA LEU A 8 0.16 4.64 -52.78
C LEU A 8 1.50 5.37 -52.59
N SER A 9 1.42 6.69 -52.69
CA SER A 9 2.54 7.61 -52.45
C SER A 9 2.90 7.69 -50.97
N LEU A 10 4.20 7.66 -50.71
CA LEU A 10 4.82 7.93 -49.43
C LEU A 10 4.86 9.46 -49.22
N ALA A 11 4.23 9.96 -48.16
CA ALA A 11 4.36 11.36 -47.74
C ALA A 11 5.01 11.43 -46.36
N THR A 12 6.28 11.81 -46.35
CA THR A 12 7.06 12.28 -45.20
C THR A 12 6.97 13.80 -45.11
N VAL A 13 6.59 14.35 -43.95
CA VAL A 13 6.99 15.64 -43.32
C VAL A 13 5.99 15.94 -42.18
N SER A 14 6.28 16.57 -41.04
CA SER A 14 7.50 17.11 -40.43
C SER A 14 7.23 17.26 -38.92
N SER A 15 8.29 17.12 -38.13
CA SER A 15 8.33 17.33 -36.69
C SER A 15 7.99 18.78 -36.32
N SER A 16 7.08 19.00 -35.37
CA SER A 16 6.87 20.28 -34.71
C SER A 16 7.05 20.11 -33.20
N SER A 17 8.16 20.65 -32.70
CA SER A 17 8.52 20.71 -31.29
C SER A 17 7.60 21.66 -30.53
N TYR A 18 6.72 21.11 -29.70
CA TYR A 18 5.90 21.89 -28.77
C TYR A 18 6.55 21.90 -27.38
N GLN A 19 7.03 23.06 -26.95
CA GLN A 19 7.57 23.31 -25.61
C GLN A 19 6.46 23.94 -24.74
N PRO A 20 6.14 23.38 -23.56
CA PRO A 20 5.17 24.00 -22.65
C PRO A 20 5.82 25.11 -21.82
N LYS A 21 5.23 26.31 -21.84
CA LYS A 21 5.54 27.40 -20.91
C LYS A 21 4.78 27.19 -19.60
N THR A 22 5.48 26.95 -18.50
CA THR A 22 4.94 27.03 -17.14
C THR A 22 5.31 28.38 -16.52
N PRO A 23 4.40 29.06 -15.79
CA PRO A 23 4.78 30.19 -14.95
C PRO A 23 5.27 29.69 -13.59
N PHE A 24 6.50 30.08 -13.26
CA PHE A 24 7.18 29.81 -11.99
C PHE A 24 6.68 30.80 -10.91
N LEU A 25 5.79 30.36 -10.02
CA LEU A 25 5.41 31.11 -8.83
C LEU A 25 6.26 30.64 -7.64
N SER A 26 7.25 31.45 -7.28
CA SER A 26 8.11 31.28 -6.11
C SER A 26 7.38 31.73 -4.84
N LEU A 27 6.94 30.76 -4.02
CA LEU A 27 6.47 31.02 -2.65
C LEU A 27 7.66 30.87 -1.68
N LYS A 28 8.13 32.00 -1.16
CA LYS A 28 9.09 32.07 -0.04
C LYS A 28 8.38 31.68 1.27
N LEU A 29 8.70 30.49 1.80
CA LEU A 29 8.36 30.09 3.16
C LEU A 29 9.39 30.68 4.15
N LYS A 30 8.92 31.51 5.08
CA LYS A 30 9.69 31.97 6.26
C LYS A 30 9.59 30.89 7.36
N PRO A 31 10.66 30.64 8.13
CA PRO A 31 10.58 29.78 9.31
C PRO A 31 9.89 30.52 10.46
N HIS A 32 8.91 29.85 11.09
CA HIS A 32 8.26 30.33 12.31
C HIS A 32 9.06 29.83 13.52
N GLU A 33 9.59 30.75 14.31
CA GLU A 33 10.24 30.47 15.59
C GLU A 33 9.24 29.89 16.60
N ALA A 34 9.66 28.83 17.31
CA ALA A 34 8.97 28.32 18.48
C ALA A 34 9.48 29.07 19.72
N LYS A 35 8.64 29.94 20.29
CA LYS A 35 8.89 30.57 21.59
C LYS A 35 8.48 29.60 22.71
N PHE A 36 9.47 29.00 23.38
CA PHE A 36 9.29 28.38 24.69
C PHE A 36 9.27 29.48 25.77
N SER A 37 8.12 29.67 26.41
CA SER A 37 7.96 30.53 27.58
C SER A 37 8.26 29.71 28.84
N SER A 38 9.39 29.97 29.49
CA SER A 38 9.72 29.44 30.82
C SER A 38 9.17 30.39 31.88
N SER A 39 8.15 29.96 32.62
CA SER A 39 7.71 30.65 33.83
C SER A 39 8.50 30.13 35.03
N LEU A 40 9.23 31.06 35.65
CA LEU A 40 9.87 30.92 36.95
C LEU A 40 8.82 31.15 38.04
N PHE A 41 8.57 30.18 38.89
CA PHE A 41 8.13 30.45 40.26
C PHE A 41 8.83 29.47 41.20
N GLY A 42 9.74 30.02 42.00
CA GLY A 42 10.38 29.31 43.08
C GLY A 42 9.45 29.18 44.29
N THR A 43 9.69 28.15 45.09
CA THR A 43 9.40 28.20 46.53
C THR A 43 10.43 27.33 47.24
N LYS A 44 11.26 27.98 48.06
CA LYS A 44 12.12 27.36 49.08
C LYS A 44 11.24 26.81 50.20
N VAL A 45 11.45 25.57 50.64
CA VAL A 45 11.23 25.18 52.05
C VAL A 45 12.22 24.09 52.48
N PHE A 46 13.01 24.45 53.49
CA PHE A 46 13.64 23.71 54.58
C PHE A 46 14.20 22.28 54.41
N ALA A 47 15.51 22.19 54.66
CA ALA A 47 16.18 20.99 55.11
C ALA A 47 15.95 20.76 56.60
N SER A 48 15.69 19.51 56.99
CA SER A 48 16.04 19.00 58.31
C SER A 48 16.56 17.57 58.16
N ARG A 49 17.76 17.34 58.71
CA ARG A 49 18.42 16.04 58.82
C ARG A 49 17.89 15.33 60.06
N THR A 50 17.50 14.07 59.95
CA THR A 50 17.70 13.09 61.03
C THR A 50 17.96 11.71 60.45
N ALA A 51 18.99 11.08 61.02
CA ALA A 51 19.47 9.74 60.75
C ALA A 51 18.44 8.65 61.11
N GLY A 52 18.45 7.57 60.34
CA GLY A 52 17.67 6.37 60.63
C GLY A 52 18.16 5.20 59.77
N ARG A 53 19.25 4.56 60.20
CA ARG A 53 19.72 3.29 59.65
C ARG A 53 18.67 2.21 59.95
N LYS A 54 18.15 1.54 58.92
CA LYS A 54 17.68 0.16 59.02
C LYS A 54 18.15 -0.62 57.80
N ALA A 55 19.06 -1.55 58.06
CA ALA A 55 19.48 -2.57 57.13
C ALA A 55 18.28 -3.48 56.83
N MET A 56 17.97 -3.69 55.55
CA MET A 56 17.05 -4.72 55.12
C MET A 56 17.82 -5.72 54.27
N SER A 57 17.85 -6.95 54.79
CA SER A 57 18.54 -8.13 54.30
C SER A 57 18.22 -8.41 52.83
N ASN A 58 19.27 -8.53 52.02
CA ASN A 58 19.21 -9.14 50.69
C ASN A 58 18.75 -10.60 50.84
N ARG A 59 17.51 -10.89 50.43
CA ARG A 59 17.06 -12.27 50.20
C ARG A 59 17.22 -12.56 48.72
N MET A 60 18.35 -13.17 48.34
CA MET A 60 18.52 -13.78 47.02
C MET A 60 17.43 -14.85 46.85
N MET A 61 16.46 -14.58 45.98
CA MET A 61 15.59 -15.61 45.43
C MET A 61 16.41 -16.38 44.40
N SER A 62 16.91 -17.56 44.80
CA SER A 62 17.48 -18.53 43.87
C SER A 62 16.35 -19.07 43.00
N SER A 63 16.08 -18.45 41.86
CA SER A 63 15.30 -19.08 40.80
C SER A 63 16.19 -20.13 40.14
N SER A 64 15.96 -21.40 40.46
CA SER A 64 16.48 -22.53 39.69
C SER A 64 15.87 -22.47 38.29
N GLY A 65 16.47 -21.65 37.42
CA GLY A 65 16.13 -21.60 36.01
C GLY A 65 16.52 -22.93 35.38
N VAL A 66 15.53 -23.65 34.86
CA VAL A 66 15.76 -24.78 33.96
C VAL A 66 16.32 -24.18 32.67
N THR A 67 17.64 -24.23 32.50
CA THR A 67 18.29 -23.89 31.24
C THR A 67 18.13 -25.08 30.31
N CYS A 68 17.20 -25.00 29.36
CA CYS A 68 17.14 -25.93 28.24
C CYS A 68 18.36 -25.68 27.33
N LEU A 69 19.40 -26.50 27.50
CA LEU A 69 20.51 -26.60 26.56
C LEU A 69 19.97 -27.24 25.27
N ALA A 70 19.55 -26.42 24.32
CA ALA A 70 19.33 -26.88 22.96
C ALA A 70 20.69 -27.22 22.35
N SER A 71 20.93 -28.52 22.10
CA SER A 71 22.13 -28.99 21.40
C SER A 71 22.27 -28.32 20.02
N PRO A 72 23.44 -27.78 19.65
CA PRO A 72 23.66 -27.17 18.35
C PRO A 72 24.09 -28.26 17.36
N SER A 73 23.18 -29.12 16.91
CA SER A 73 23.58 -30.22 16.01
C SER A 73 22.57 -30.62 14.93
N SER A 74 21.57 -29.80 14.63
CA SER A 74 20.92 -29.86 13.33
C SER A 74 20.88 -28.46 12.74
N SER A 75 21.56 -28.28 11.60
CA SER A 75 21.31 -27.13 10.75
C SER A 75 19.80 -27.04 10.56
N PRO A 76 19.15 -25.90 10.86
CA PRO A 76 17.71 -25.80 10.71
C PRO A 76 17.36 -26.13 9.26
N ILE A 77 16.46 -27.10 9.06
CA ILE A 77 15.97 -27.44 7.73
C ILE A 77 15.21 -26.21 7.23
N LEU A 78 15.83 -25.47 6.30
CA LEU A 78 15.21 -24.33 5.67
C LEU A 78 14.31 -24.82 4.53
N PRO A 79 13.17 -24.17 4.29
CA PRO A 79 12.37 -24.45 3.11
C PRO A 79 13.18 -24.11 1.84
N SER A 80 12.94 -24.85 0.76
CA SER A 80 13.59 -24.56 -0.54
C SER A 80 13.10 -23.23 -1.15
N ALA A 81 11.85 -22.85 -0.87
CA ALA A 81 11.25 -21.62 -1.33
C ALA A 81 10.23 -21.05 -0.34
N LEU A 82 10.01 -19.74 -0.39
CA LEU A 82 8.89 -19.04 0.24
C LEU A 82 8.00 -18.44 -0.85
N LEU A 83 6.72 -18.79 -0.81
CA LEU A 83 5.69 -18.26 -1.71
C LEU A 83 4.81 -17.29 -0.92
N PHE A 84 4.79 -16.03 -1.35
CA PHE A 84 3.98 -14.97 -0.75
C PHE A 84 2.73 -14.73 -1.59
N ASP A 85 1.58 -14.53 -0.95
CA ASP A 85 0.50 -13.80 -1.62
C ASP A 85 0.88 -12.32 -1.73
N CYS A 86 0.19 -11.57 -2.59
CA CYS A 86 0.35 -10.12 -2.68
C CYS A 86 -0.61 -9.40 -1.73
N ASP A 87 -1.91 -9.48 -2.03
CA ASP A 87 -2.98 -8.76 -1.35
C ASP A 87 -3.21 -9.31 0.05
N GLY A 88 -3.14 -8.44 1.06
CA GLY A 88 -3.28 -8.81 2.48
C GLY A 88 -2.07 -9.53 3.06
N VAL A 89 -1.01 -9.79 2.28
CA VAL A 89 0.22 -10.45 2.76
C VAL A 89 1.44 -9.54 2.63
N LEU A 90 1.78 -9.07 1.43
CA LEU A 90 2.87 -8.09 1.29
C LEU A 90 2.41 -6.71 1.79
N VAL A 91 1.17 -6.36 1.47
CA VAL A 91 0.56 -5.05 1.71
C VAL A 91 -0.93 -5.25 2.03
N ASP A 92 -1.49 -4.43 2.90
CA ASP A 92 -2.94 -4.40 3.13
C ASP A 92 -3.62 -3.60 1.99
N THR A 93 -3.60 -4.12 0.76
CA THR A 93 -4.07 -3.42 -0.46
C THR A 93 -5.49 -2.90 -0.36
N GLU A 94 -6.39 -3.64 0.26
CA GLU A 94 -7.79 -3.21 0.42
C GLU A 94 -7.90 -2.05 1.42
N ARG A 95 -7.35 -2.20 2.63
CA ARG A 95 -7.47 -1.21 3.71
C ARG A 95 -6.69 0.07 3.42
N ASP A 96 -5.45 -0.06 2.94
CA ASP A 96 -4.50 1.06 2.85
C ASP A 96 -4.27 1.53 1.42
N GLY A 97 -4.80 0.82 0.41
CA GLY A 97 -4.67 1.17 -1.00
C GLY A 97 -6.01 1.49 -1.67
N HIS A 98 -6.85 0.49 -1.89
CA HIS A 98 -8.11 0.64 -2.60
C HIS A 98 -9.08 1.57 -1.88
N ARG A 99 -9.28 1.42 -0.56
CA ARG A 99 -10.11 2.35 0.22
C ARG A 99 -9.62 3.79 0.14
N ILE A 100 -8.30 4.01 0.26
CA ILE A 100 -7.70 5.34 0.18
C ILE A 100 -7.93 5.94 -1.20
N SER A 101 -7.63 5.21 -2.28
CA SER A 101 -7.86 5.68 -3.65
C SER A 101 -9.34 5.94 -4.00
N PHE A 102 -10.29 5.22 -3.39
CA PHE A 102 -11.71 5.57 -3.47
C PHE A 102 -11.99 6.92 -2.81
N ASN A 103 -11.54 7.11 -1.57
CA ASN A 103 -11.74 8.35 -0.83
C ASN A 103 -11.09 9.55 -1.52
N ASP A 104 -9.87 9.39 -2.03
CA ASP A 104 -9.19 10.43 -2.80
C ASP A 104 -9.98 10.80 -4.05
N THR A 105 -10.55 9.81 -4.75
CA THR A 105 -11.41 10.06 -5.92
C THR A 105 -12.69 10.79 -5.53
N PHE A 106 -13.34 10.40 -4.44
CA PHE A 106 -14.56 11.06 -3.95
C PHE A 106 -14.29 12.49 -3.51
N ASN A 107 -13.12 12.73 -2.90
CA ASN A 107 -12.68 14.05 -2.49
C ASN A 107 -12.32 14.94 -3.69
N GLU A 108 -11.58 14.43 -4.69
CA GLU A 108 -11.31 15.15 -5.96
C GLU A 108 -12.58 15.55 -6.70
N LYS A 109 -13.65 14.77 -6.54
CA LYS A 109 -14.97 15.02 -7.13
C LYS A 109 -15.91 15.76 -6.21
N GLU A 110 -15.47 16.09 -4.99
CA GLU A 110 -16.23 16.79 -3.96
C GLU A 110 -17.61 16.16 -3.72
N LEU A 111 -17.64 14.84 -3.58
CA LEU A 111 -18.90 14.08 -3.41
C LEU A 111 -19.42 14.06 -1.96
N GLY A 112 -18.63 14.57 -1.00
CA GLY A 112 -18.99 14.52 0.42
C GLY A 112 -19.04 13.11 1.00
N VAL A 113 -18.37 12.15 0.35
CA VAL A 113 -18.39 10.72 0.71
C VAL A 113 -17.02 10.30 1.22
N THR A 114 -16.98 9.54 2.30
CA THR A 114 -15.77 8.91 2.81
C THR A 114 -16.10 7.54 3.34
N TRP A 115 -15.31 6.54 2.95
CA TRP A 115 -15.37 5.19 3.47
C TRP A 115 -14.26 4.99 4.50
N ASP A 116 -14.65 4.90 5.76
CA ASP A 116 -13.75 4.43 6.83
C ASP A 116 -13.46 2.93 6.69
N VAL A 117 -12.64 2.40 7.60
CA VAL A 117 -12.20 1.01 7.54
C VAL A 117 -13.36 0.04 7.72
N ASP A 118 -14.26 0.31 8.67
CA ASP A 118 -15.35 -0.59 9.04
C ASP A 118 -16.42 -0.64 7.94
N LEU A 119 -16.83 0.52 7.43
CA LEU A 119 -17.73 0.63 6.30
C LEU A 119 -17.14 -0.03 5.06
N TYR A 120 -15.86 0.19 4.77
CA TYR A 120 -15.22 -0.45 3.62
C TYR A 120 -15.18 -1.97 3.79
N GLY A 121 -14.95 -2.48 5.00
CA GLY A 121 -15.05 -3.91 5.33
C GLY A 121 -16.42 -4.51 5.00
N GLU A 122 -17.50 -3.80 5.31
CA GLU A 122 -18.85 -4.21 4.92
C GLU A 122 -19.06 -4.16 3.40
N LEU A 123 -18.56 -3.11 2.76
CA LEU A 123 -18.66 -2.94 1.31
C LEU A 123 -17.83 -3.96 0.51
N LEU A 124 -16.80 -4.57 1.10
CA LEU A 124 -16.01 -5.63 0.47
C LEU A 124 -16.82 -6.90 0.21
N LYS A 125 -17.95 -7.10 0.91
CA LYS A 125 -18.90 -8.19 0.64
C LYS A 125 -19.58 -8.06 -0.72
N ILE A 126 -19.57 -6.86 -1.31
CA ILE A 126 -20.04 -6.59 -2.65
C ILE A 126 -18.85 -6.70 -3.61
N GLY A 127 -18.92 -7.65 -4.53
CA GLY A 127 -17.88 -7.87 -5.53
C GLY A 127 -17.80 -6.74 -6.54
N GLY A 128 -16.58 -6.34 -6.90
CA GLY A 128 -16.33 -5.33 -7.93
C GLY A 128 -16.45 -3.87 -7.43
N GLY A 129 -15.52 -3.02 -7.88
CA GLY A 129 -15.44 -1.64 -7.39
C GLY A 129 -16.57 -0.73 -7.89
N LYS A 130 -17.09 -0.96 -9.10
CA LYS A 130 -18.20 -0.18 -9.67
C LYS A 130 -19.51 -0.55 -8.99
N GLU A 131 -19.75 -1.85 -8.87
CA GLU A 131 -20.91 -2.46 -8.25
C GLU A 131 -21.01 -2.02 -6.78
N ARG A 132 -19.88 -1.99 -6.08
CA ARG A 132 -19.77 -1.45 -4.71
C ARG A 132 -20.18 0.02 -4.60
N MET A 133 -19.69 0.88 -5.49
CA MET A 133 -20.09 2.30 -5.51
C MET A 133 -21.58 2.46 -5.80
N THR A 134 -22.10 1.76 -6.83
CA THR A 134 -23.51 1.80 -7.21
C THR A 134 -24.41 1.34 -6.06
N ALA A 135 -24.08 0.22 -5.41
CA ALA A 135 -24.83 -0.30 -4.28
C ALA A 135 -24.80 0.67 -3.08
N TYR A 136 -23.65 1.27 -2.79
CA TYR A 136 -23.50 2.28 -1.74
C TYR A 136 -24.39 3.51 -2.01
N PHE A 137 -24.33 4.10 -3.20
CA PHE A 137 -25.14 5.28 -3.56
C PHE A 137 -26.63 4.98 -3.64
N ASN A 138 -27.01 3.79 -4.11
CA ASN A 138 -28.41 3.37 -4.09
C ASN A 138 -28.97 3.24 -2.66
N LYS A 139 -28.14 2.83 -1.70
CA LYS A 139 -28.55 2.66 -0.29
C LYS A 139 -28.52 3.97 0.50
N THR A 140 -27.53 4.83 0.27
CA THR A 140 -27.27 6.03 1.09
C THR A 140 -27.76 7.32 0.46
N GLY A 141 -28.16 7.28 -0.81
CA GLY A 141 -28.45 8.46 -1.62
C GLY A 141 -27.30 8.77 -2.58
N TRP A 142 -27.65 9.17 -3.79
CA TRP A 142 -26.66 9.61 -4.78
C TRP A 142 -26.15 11.01 -4.42
N PRO A 143 -24.84 11.29 -4.61
CA PRO A 143 -24.30 12.63 -4.37
C PRO A 143 -24.99 13.68 -5.25
N GLU A 144 -25.09 14.93 -4.77
CA GLU A 144 -25.72 16.04 -5.52
C GLU A 144 -25.12 16.27 -6.91
N LYS A 145 -23.81 16.04 -7.04
CA LYS A 145 -23.07 16.17 -8.31
C LYS A 145 -23.22 14.98 -9.25
N ALA A 146 -23.92 13.92 -8.83
CA ALA A 146 -24.17 12.77 -9.69
C ALA A 146 -25.36 13.04 -10.63
N PRO A 147 -25.32 12.50 -11.86
CA PRO A 147 -26.44 12.64 -12.79
C PRO A 147 -27.69 11.90 -12.28
N THR A 148 -28.84 12.26 -12.84
CA THR A 148 -30.14 11.66 -12.48
C THR A 148 -30.49 10.47 -13.38
N GLY A 149 -30.02 10.45 -14.63
CA GLY A 149 -30.27 9.36 -15.58
C GLY A 149 -29.53 8.07 -15.22
N GLU A 150 -30.16 6.91 -15.45
CA GLU A 150 -29.55 5.61 -15.11
C GLU A 150 -28.28 5.34 -15.92
N GLU A 151 -28.32 5.57 -17.24
CA GLU A 151 -27.15 5.37 -18.11
C GLU A 151 -26.02 6.37 -17.79
N GLU A 152 -26.37 7.62 -17.53
CA GLU A 152 -25.40 8.64 -17.10
C GLU A 152 -24.77 8.28 -15.75
N ARG A 153 -25.54 7.68 -14.83
CA ARG A 153 -25.01 7.17 -13.54
C ARG A 153 -24.04 6.01 -13.74
N LYS A 154 -24.32 5.09 -14.68
CA LYS A 154 -23.39 4.01 -15.04
C LYS A 154 -22.07 4.59 -15.55
N GLU A 155 -22.13 5.58 -16.44
CA GLU A 155 -20.94 6.24 -16.97
C GLU A 155 -20.20 7.06 -15.90
N PHE A 156 -20.92 7.74 -15.02
CA PHE A 156 -20.36 8.45 -13.88
C PHE A 156 -19.58 7.49 -12.96
N VAL A 157 -20.18 6.37 -12.55
CA VAL A 157 -19.50 5.34 -11.74
C VAL A 157 -18.29 4.74 -12.47
N ALA A 158 -18.40 4.49 -13.77
CA ALA A 158 -17.26 4.03 -14.57
C ALA A 158 -16.11 5.05 -14.56
N SER A 159 -16.42 6.35 -14.66
CA SER A 159 -15.43 7.44 -14.60
C SER A 159 -14.74 7.51 -13.23
N LEU A 160 -15.50 7.36 -12.13
CA LEU A 160 -14.94 7.31 -10.77
C LEU A 160 -14.02 6.10 -10.61
N HIS A 161 -14.46 4.92 -11.06
CA HIS A 161 -13.65 3.71 -10.97
C HIS A 161 -12.35 3.81 -11.79
N LYS A 162 -12.42 4.43 -12.97
CA LYS A 162 -11.23 4.70 -13.80
C LYS A 162 -10.25 5.62 -13.08
N ARG A 163 -10.74 6.72 -12.50
CA ARG A 163 -9.90 7.65 -11.74
C ARG A 163 -9.29 7.00 -10.50
N LYS A 164 -10.10 6.26 -9.74
CA LYS A 164 -9.63 5.47 -8.59
C LYS A 164 -8.51 4.52 -8.96
N THR A 165 -8.64 3.83 -10.09
CA THR A 165 -7.60 2.91 -10.58
C THR A 165 -6.28 3.63 -10.86
N GLN A 166 -6.34 4.83 -11.45
CA GLN A 166 -5.15 5.66 -11.68
C GLN A 166 -4.50 6.10 -10.37
N LEU A 167 -5.30 6.56 -9.41
CA LEU A 167 -4.80 6.98 -8.09
C LEU A 167 -4.18 5.81 -7.32
N PHE A 168 -4.80 4.62 -7.38
CA PHE A 168 -4.23 3.41 -6.78
C PHE A 168 -2.85 3.08 -7.34
N MET A 169 -2.67 3.12 -8.66
CA MET A 169 -1.34 2.91 -9.27
C MET A 169 -0.34 3.98 -8.82
N ALA A 170 -0.77 5.25 -8.76
CA ALA A 170 0.07 6.34 -8.30
C ALA A 170 0.49 6.20 -6.82
N LEU A 171 -0.37 5.64 -5.95
CA LEU A 171 -0.03 5.35 -4.55
C LEU A 171 1.12 4.33 -4.46
N ILE A 172 1.09 3.29 -5.29
CA ILE A 172 2.15 2.27 -5.35
C ILE A 172 3.45 2.90 -5.85
N GLU A 173 3.40 3.61 -6.98
CA GLU A 173 4.58 4.23 -7.62
C GLU A 173 5.25 5.26 -6.71
N LYS A 174 4.45 6.03 -5.95
CA LYS A 174 4.94 7.01 -4.97
C LYS A 174 5.34 6.39 -3.63
N ARG A 175 5.25 5.06 -3.48
CA ARG A 175 5.58 4.32 -2.24
C ARG A 175 4.79 4.78 -1.01
N LEU A 176 3.53 5.16 -1.22
CA LEU A 176 2.63 5.60 -0.15
C LEU A 176 1.85 4.43 0.48
N LEU A 177 1.95 3.23 -0.09
CA LEU A 177 1.38 2.01 0.47
C LEU A 177 2.44 1.28 1.31
N PRO A 178 2.24 1.12 2.64
CA PRO A 178 3.22 0.47 3.49
C PRO A 178 3.22 -1.05 3.30
N LEU A 179 4.41 -1.66 3.35
CA LEU A 179 4.55 -3.11 3.52
C LEU A 179 4.02 -3.53 4.89
N ARG A 180 3.42 -4.73 4.98
CA ARG A 180 3.03 -5.30 6.26
C ARG A 180 4.27 -5.53 7.14
N PRO A 181 4.16 -5.31 8.47
CA PRO A 181 5.28 -5.50 9.38
C PRO A 181 5.94 -6.87 9.24
N GLY A 182 7.27 -6.89 9.14
CA GLY A 182 8.06 -8.12 9.04
C GLY A 182 8.24 -8.68 7.63
N VAL A 183 7.48 -8.24 6.62
CA VAL A 183 7.58 -8.74 5.23
C VAL A 183 8.99 -8.54 4.66
N ALA A 184 9.50 -7.30 4.66
CA ALA A 184 10.82 -7.01 4.14
C ALA A 184 11.91 -7.79 4.87
N LYS A 185 11.83 -7.83 6.21
CA LYS A 185 12.76 -8.58 7.06
C LYS A 185 12.78 -10.08 6.72
N LEU A 186 11.61 -10.70 6.54
CA LEU A 186 11.50 -12.12 6.23
C LEU A 186 12.07 -12.44 4.84
N ILE A 187 11.79 -11.58 3.85
CA ILE A 187 12.34 -11.70 2.50
C ILE A 187 13.87 -11.59 2.54
N ASP A 188 14.42 -10.61 3.25
CA ASP A 188 15.87 -10.43 3.38
C ASP A 188 16.54 -11.64 4.04
N GLN A 189 15.91 -12.20 5.08
CA GLN A 189 16.41 -13.40 5.75
C GLN A 189 16.38 -14.63 4.85
N ALA A 190 15.35 -14.78 4.01
CA ALA A 190 15.23 -15.88 3.06
C ALA A 190 16.30 -15.78 1.97
N LEU A 191 16.39 -14.61 1.33
CA LEU A 191 17.37 -14.34 0.28
C LEU A 191 18.81 -14.47 0.79
N GLY A 192 19.10 -13.97 1.99
CA GLY A 192 20.43 -14.10 2.63
C GLY A 192 20.82 -15.52 2.99
N LYS A 193 19.87 -16.46 3.05
CA LYS A 193 20.10 -17.89 3.29
C LYS A 193 20.00 -18.74 2.01
N GLY A 194 19.88 -18.12 0.83
CA GLY A 194 19.74 -18.81 -0.44
C GLY A 194 18.38 -19.49 -0.65
N VAL A 195 17.36 -19.13 0.14
CA VAL A 195 15.99 -19.61 -0.05
C VAL A 195 15.35 -18.82 -1.20
N LEU A 196 14.72 -19.53 -2.14
CA LEU A 196 14.02 -18.89 -3.27
C LEU A 196 12.78 -18.13 -2.78
N VAL A 197 12.45 -17.01 -3.41
CA VAL A 197 11.26 -16.23 -3.07
C VAL A 197 10.41 -16.01 -4.32
N ALA A 198 9.11 -16.21 -4.20
CA ALA A 198 8.15 -15.89 -5.25
C ALA A 198 6.87 -15.25 -4.69
N VAL A 199 6.16 -14.52 -5.55
CA VAL A 199 4.82 -13.98 -5.28
C VAL A 199 3.80 -14.70 -6.15
N CYS A 200 2.76 -15.23 -5.53
CA CYS A 200 1.68 -15.98 -6.16
C CYS A 200 0.34 -15.30 -5.86
N SER A 201 -0.20 -14.56 -6.84
CA SER A 201 -1.38 -13.71 -6.65
C SER A 201 -2.43 -13.86 -7.74
N THR A 202 -3.71 -13.70 -7.40
CA THR A 202 -4.81 -13.63 -8.38
C THR A 202 -4.98 -12.23 -8.97
N SER A 203 -4.32 -11.22 -8.41
CA SER A 203 -4.35 -9.84 -8.90
C SER A 203 -3.59 -9.68 -10.21
N ASN A 204 -3.82 -8.57 -10.91
CA ASN A 204 -3.17 -8.34 -12.19
C ASN A 204 -1.63 -8.22 -12.04
N GLU A 205 -0.91 -8.75 -13.02
CA GLU A 205 0.56 -8.77 -12.98
C GLU A 205 1.16 -7.37 -12.86
N LYS A 206 0.56 -6.38 -13.52
CA LYS A 206 1.05 -4.99 -13.46
C LYS A 206 1.04 -4.41 -12.05
N ALA A 207 -0.01 -4.61 -11.25
CA ALA A 207 -0.03 -4.08 -9.88
C ALA A 207 0.92 -4.88 -8.98
N VAL A 208 0.95 -6.20 -9.12
CA VAL A 208 1.86 -7.06 -8.33
C VAL A 208 3.33 -6.70 -8.61
N SER A 209 3.69 -6.53 -9.88
CA SER A 209 5.03 -6.10 -10.30
C SER A 209 5.37 -4.70 -9.79
N ALA A 210 4.43 -3.75 -9.83
CA ALA A 210 4.62 -2.42 -9.25
C ALA A 210 4.82 -2.48 -7.73
N ILE A 211 4.04 -3.29 -7.01
CA ILE A 211 4.21 -3.49 -5.56
C ILE A 211 5.60 -4.05 -5.24
N VAL A 212 6.03 -5.10 -5.94
CA VAL A 212 7.33 -5.72 -5.69
C VAL A 212 8.47 -4.74 -6.04
N SER A 213 8.45 -4.13 -7.23
CA SER A 213 9.53 -3.23 -7.66
C SER A 213 9.58 -1.91 -6.89
N CYS A 214 8.44 -1.28 -6.62
CA CYS A 214 8.39 0.02 -5.96
C CYS A 214 8.52 -0.09 -4.44
N LEU A 215 7.83 -1.05 -3.81
CA LEU A 215 7.73 -1.12 -2.35
C LEU A 215 8.81 -2.00 -1.71
N LEU A 216 9.12 -3.17 -2.30
CA LEU A 216 10.25 -4.00 -1.86
C LEU A 216 11.59 -3.49 -2.43
N GLY A 217 11.55 -2.70 -3.50
CA GLY A 217 12.71 -2.11 -4.14
C GLY A 217 13.34 -3.01 -5.22
N PRO A 218 14.11 -2.43 -6.14
CA PRO A 218 14.60 -3.11 -7.34
C PRO A 218 15.52 -4.29 -7.03
N GLU A 219 16.37 -4.19 -5.99
CA GLU A 219 17.33 -5.24 -5.64
C GLU A 219 16.64 -6.54 -5.17
N ARG A 220 15.53 -6.42 -4.43
CA ARG A 220 14.73 -7.58 -4.03
C ARG A 220 13.92 -8.10 -5.20
N ALA A 221 13.33 -7.18 -5.98
CA ALA A 221 12.49 -7.52 -7.12
C ALA A 221 13.22 -8.39 -8.15
N GLU A 222 14.49 -8.12 -8.42
CA GLU A 222 15.31 -8.94 -9.32
C GLU A 222 15.42 -10.41 -8.89
N LYS A 223 15.33 -10.68 -7.58
CA LYS A 223 15.49 -12.00 -6.97
C LYS A 223 14.14 -12.70 -6.71
N ILE A 224 13.02 -12.01 -6.94
CA ILE A 224 11.66 -12.51 -6.64
C ILE A 224 10.95 -12.85 -7.94
N LYS A 225 10.49 -14.10 -8.06
CA LYS A 225 9.64 -14.51 -9.20
C LYS A 225 8.19 -14.10 -8.97
N ILE A 226 7.49 -13.68 -10.02
CA ILE A 226 6.08 -13.26 -9.94
C ILE A 226 5.22 -14.22 -10.78
N PHE A 227 4.20 -14.79 -10.14
CA PHE A 227 3.15 -15.58 -10.75
C PHE A 227 1.81 -14.89 -10.44
N ALA A 228 1.31 -14.10 -11.39
CA ALA A 228 0.15 -13.23 -11.17
C ALA A 228 -0.85 -13.26 -12.32
N GLY A 229 -2.10 -12.92 -12.00
CA GLY A 229 -3.17 -12.70 -12.97
C GLY A 229 -3.52 -13.95 -13.77
N ASP A 230 -3.46 -13.82 -15.09
CA ASP A 230 -3.87 -14.86 -16.04
C ASP A 230 -2.69 -15.72 -16.53
N VAL A 231 -1.55 -15.66 -15.84
CA VAL A 231 -0.41 -16.59 -16.06
C VAL A 231 -0.81 -18.05 -15.80
N VAL A 232 -1.89 -18.25 -15.03
CA VAL A 232 -2.52 -19.54 -14.79
C VAL A 232 -3.97 -19.55 -15.28
N PRO A 233 -4.44 -20.67 -15.88
CA PRO A 233 -5.79 -20.76 -16.44
C PRO A 233 -6.89 -20.83 -15.38
N ARG A 234 -6.54 -21.24 -14.14
CA ARG A 234 -7.47 -21.36 -13.01
C ARG A 234 -6.92 -20.55 -11.83
N LYS A 235 -7.76 -19.70 -11.27
CA LYS A 235 -7.42 -18.84 -10.11
C LYS A 235 -7.70 -19.57 -8.80
N LYS A 236 -7.14 -19.05 -7.70
CA LYS A 236 -7.46 -19.53 -6.33
C LYS A 236 -8.98 -19.63 -6.16
N PRO A 237 -9.51 -20.70 -5.54
CA PRO A 237 -8.84 -21.68 -4.67
C PRO A 237 -8.10 -22.82 -5.39
N ASP A 238 -8.06 -22.83 -6.72
CA ASP A 238 -7.28 -23.80 -7.47
C ASP A 238 -5.76 -23.65 -7.16
N PRO A 239 -5.03 -24.75 -6.91
CA PRO A 239 -3.65 -24.68 -6.46
C PRO A 239 -2.64 -24.33 -7.56
N VAL A 240 -3.03 -24.26 -8.84
CA VAL A 240 -2.09 -24.11 -9.98
C VAL A 240 -1.21 -22.85 -9.93
N CYS A 241 -1.60 -21.82 -9.16
CA CYS A 241 -0.77 -20.62 -8.96
C CYS A 241 0.37 -20.76 -7.92
N PHE A 242 0.41 -21.86 -7.16
CA PHE A 242 1.45 -22.15 -6.16
C PHE A 242 2.44 -23.20 -6.68
#